data_AF-A0AAN6S8R4-F1
#
_entry.id   AF-A0AAN6S8R4-F1
#
_cell.length_a   1.000
_cell.length_b   1.000
_cell.length_c   1.000
_cell.angle_alpha   90.00
_cell.angle_beta   90.00
_cell.angle_gamma   90.00
#
_symmetry.space_group_name_H-M   'P 1'
#
loop_
_entity.id
_entity.type
_entity.pdbx_description
1 polymer ?
#
loop_
_entity_poly.entity_id
_entity_poly.type
_entity_poly.pdbx_seq_one_letter_code
_entity_poly.pdbx_strand_id
1 'polypeptide(L)'
;MRRSKQAQAAVAEAFSSAVDDGVAATKELATTGVAQVSAKASSLAKHETATRSVASRLPEPIRFALVVVLSFTLSALAQSFLGEWTGGELATIARQPESRTEVAVLTAWRILELALGWFGNYDGYDLAALTLLSHGPGAYLTSEFYGIRALTAAAYLGVDALSAFIPFVLLRQLSGAHSAARGVPNREIVLDKTLEALTAILSGLIYSVVLFLACRTYLPTVLVVYFNGIPTVQPAVETVPLGLDRIPTHILSLLFGLAARAFIFTPLVTTPHTLEDDEVGEFDPVSATFGQTLYWNLWGYTTQTKVAILRTAVVMFVTAVSTYLQCAMMINGVESYGAVMYAAIWVVAAMVTGLSLRYVGSV
;
A
#
# COMPACT_ATOMS: atom_id res chain seq x y z
N MET A 1 87.20 8.05 -27.32
CA MET A 1 86.34 7.41 -26.29
C MET A 1 85.70 8.34 -25.26
N ARG A 2 86.23 9.56 -24.96
CA ARG A 2 85.58 10.49 -23.98
C ARG A 2 84.37 11.28 -24.51
N ARG A 3 84.30 11.59 -25.81
CA ARG A 3 83.20 12.39 -26.40
C ARG A 3 81.85 11.63 -26.52
N SER A 4 81.84 10.29 -26.64
CA SER A 4 80.58 9.53 -26.72
C SER A 4 79.89 9.35 -25.36
N LYS A 5 80.65 9.31 -24.26
CA LYS A 5 80.10 9.24 -22.89
C LYS A 5 79.46 10.56 -22.44
N GLN A 6 80.01 11.71 -22.85
CA GLN A 6 79.42 13.02 -22.55
C GLN A 6 78.12 13.26 -23.34
N ALA A 7 78.03 12.79 -24.59
CA ALA A 7 76.81 12.90 -25.38
C ALA A 7 75.68 12.00 -24.81
N GLN A 8 76.01 10.79 -24.32
CA GLN A 8 75.03 9.90 -23.70
C GLN A 8 74.53 10.41 -22.33
N ALA A 9 75.40 11.07 -21.55
CA ALA A 9 75.00 11.67 -20.27
C ALA A 9 74.04 12.87 -20.47
N ALA A 10 74.31 13.73 -21.45
CA ALA A 10 73.45 14.88 -21.74
C ALA A 10 72.06 14.48 -22.29
N VAL A 11 71.99 13.39 -23.06
CA VAL A 11 70.71 12.86 -23.57
C VAL A 11 69.90 12.18 -22.46
N ALA A 12 70.55 11.51 -21.51
CA ALA A 12 69.87 10.91 -20.36
C ALA A 12 69.30 11.98 -19.40
N GLU A 13 70.05 13.07 -19.19
CA GLU A 13 69.62 14.19 -18.33
C GLU A 13 68.46 14.98 -18.96
N ALA A 14 68.50 15.20 -20.28
CA ALA A 14 67.39 15.83 -21.01
C ALA A 14 66.12 14.97 -21.03
N PHE A 15 66.27 13.64 -21.08
CA PHE A 15 65.12 12.71 -21.02
C PHE A 15 64.52 12.64 -19.61
N SER A 16 65.34 12.70 -18.56
CA SER A 16 64.87 12.78 -17.17
C SER A 16 64.06 14.05 -16.91
N SER A 17 64.56 15.21 -17.35
CA SER A 17 63.85 16.49 -17.20
C SER A 17 62.51 16.49 -17.94
N ALA A 18 62.46 15.95 -19.17
CA ALA A 18 61.24 15.88 -19.95
C ALA A 18 60.18 14.94 -19.35
N VAL A 19 60.62 13.87 -18.67
CA VAL A 19 59.72 12.94 -17.96
C VAL A 19 59.17 13.60 -16.69
N ASP A 20 60.00 14.31 -15.93
CA ASP A 20 59.56 15.03 -14.72
C ASP A 20 58.59 16.17 -15.05
N ASP A 21 58.83 16.92 -16.13
CA ASP A 21 57.93 17.97 -16.62
C ASP A 21 56.58 17.39 -17.11
N GLY A 22 56.61 16.23 -17.77
CA GLY A 22 55.40 15.51 -18.20
C GLY A 22 54.57 14.95 -17.04
N VAL A 23 55.23 14.50 -15.96
CA VAL A 23 54.59 14.02 -14.73
C VAL A 23 54.00 15.19 -13.92
N ALA A 24 54.67 16.35 -13.91
CA ALA A 24 54.14 17.56 -13.29
C ALA A 24 52.87 18.08 -14.01
N ALA A 25 52.90 18.12 -15.35
CA ALA A 25 51.77 18.56 -16.16
C ALA A 25 50.54 17.64 -16.04
N THR A 26 50.75 16.32 -15.96
CA THR A 26 49.64 15.35 -15.75
C THR A 26 49.06 15.42 -14.35
N LYS A 27 49.88 15.73 -13.34
CA LYS A 27 49.42 15.93 -11.95
C LYS A 27 48.60 17.20 -11.80
N GLU A 28 48.98 18.28 -12.49
CA GLU A 28 48.26 19.56 -12.51
C GLU A 28 46.91 19.46 -13.26
N LEU A 29 46.87 18.71 -14.37
CA LEU A 29 45.62 18.41 -15.09
C LEU A 29 44.66 17.56 -14.24
N ALA A 30 45.19 16.59 -13.49
CA ALA A 30 44.39 15.74 -12.59
C ALA A 30 43.82 16.54 -11.40
N THR A 31 44.60 17.45 -10.80
CA THR A 31 44.10 18.31 -9.71
C THR A 31 43.06 19.31 -10.20
N THR A 32 43.20 19.84 -11.42
CA THR A 32 42.23 20.78 -12.00
C THR A 32 40.92 20.07 -12.38
N GLY A 33 41.00 18.84 -12.90
CA GLY A 33 39.84 17.99 -13.17
C GLY A 33 39.07 17.60 -11.91
N VAL A 34 39.77 17.24 -10.82
CA VAL A 34 39.14 16.89 -9.54
C VAL A 34 38.50 18.12 -8.87
N ALA A 35 39.14 19.30 -8.95
CA ALA A 35 38.56 20.55 -8.44
C ALA A 35 37.30 20.97 -9.22
N GLN A 36 37.27 20.78 -10.54
CA GLN A 36 36.09 21.08 -11.36
C GLN A 36 34.95 20.08 -11.15
N VAL A 37 35.25 18.79 -10.96
CA VAL A 37 34.24 17.78 -10.62
C VAL A 37 33.69 18.00 -9.21
N SER A 38 34.52 18.41 -8.25
CA SER A 38 34.10 18.78 -6.90
C SER A 38 33.25 20.06 -6.89
N ALA A 39 33.61 21.08 -7.68
CA ALA A 39 32.83 22.32 -7.84
C ALA A 39 31.48 22.08 -8.55
N LYS A 40 31.43 21.12 -9.49
CA LYS A 40 30.19 20.72 -10.18
C LYS A 40 29.32 19.81 -9.31
N ALA A 41 29.91 18.93 -8.51
CA ALA A 41 29.20 18.12 -7.52
C ALA A 41 28.62 18.98 -6.39
N SER A 42 29.35 20.03 -5.97
CA SER A 42 28.86 20.97 -4.94
C SER A 42 27.84 21.97 -5.49
N SER A 43 27.87 22.33 -6.78
CA SER A 43 26.78 23.10 -7.41
C SER A 43 25.53 22.27 -7.71
N LEU A 44 25.69 20.98 -8.04
CA LEU A 44 24.59 20.01 -8.14
C LEU A 44 23.95 19.73 -6.77
N ALA A 45 24.74 19.55 -5.71
CA ALA A 45 24.24 19.39 -4.34
C ALA A 45 23.52 20.66 -3.84
N LYS A 46 23.98 21.85 -4.25
CA LYS A 46 23.33 23.13 -3.91
C LYS A 46 22.03 23.35 -4.70
N HIS A 47 21.89 22.76 -5.89
CA HIS A 47 20.63 22.75 -6.65
C HIS A 47 19.65 21.66 -6.22
N GLU A 48 20.10 20.54 -5.65
CA GLU A 48 19.22 19.53 -5.03
C GLU A 48 18.67 19.97 -3.67
N THR A 49 19.33 20.90 -2.99
CA THR A 49 18.84 21.46 -1.71
C THR A 49 17.83 22.61 -1.92
N ALA A 50 17.57 23.00 -3.17
CA ALA A 50 16.71 24.15 -3.52
C ALA A 50 15.24 23.79 -3.83
N THR A 51 14.81 22.54 -3.64
CA THR A 51 13.39 22.19 -3.48
C THR A 51 13.05 22.03 -2.00
N ARG A 52 13.32 23.08 -1.22
CA ARG A 52 12.70 23.26 0.09
C ARG A 52 11.21 23.51 -0.15
N SER A 53 10.46 22.41 -0.17
CA SER A 53 9.01 22.41 -0.01
C SER A 53 8.64 23.34 1.14
N VAL A 54 7.59 24.14 0.96
CA VAL A 54 6.98 24.95 2.02
C VAL A 54 6.48 23.98 3.08
N ALA A 55 7.33 23.68 4.07
CA ALA A 55 6.94 22.94 5.25
C ALA A 55 5.76 23.68 5.86
N SER A 56 4.58 23.07 5.81
CA SER A 56 3.37 23.62 6.42
C SER A 56 3.69 23.93 7.89
N ARG A 57 3.59 25.21 8.29
CA ARG A 57 3.95 25.70 9.63
C ARG A 57 3.02 25.19 10.77
N LEU A 58 2.14 24.25 10.47
CA LEU A 58 1.15 23.74 11.40
C LEU A 58 1.70 22.50 12.14
N PRO A 59 1.58 22.44 13.48
CA PRO A 59 1.86 21.24 14.27
C PRO A 59 1.12 20.02 13.74
N GLU A 60 1.77 18.86 13.81
CA GLU A 60 1.24 17.60 13.30
C GLU A 60 -0.14 17.21 13.86
N PRO A 61 -0.44 17.36 15.17
CA PRO A 61 -1.76 17.03 15.71
C PRO A 61 -2.88 17.90 15.15
N ILE A 62 -2.58 19.16 14.83
CA ILE A 62 -3.56 20.09 14.25
C ILE A 62 -3.88 19.69 12.81
N ARG A 63 -2.87 19.24 12.04
CA ARG A 63 -3.10 18.71 10.69
C ARG A 63 -3.97 17.46 10.72
N PHE A 64 -3.72 16.56 11.67
CA PHE A 64 -4.57 15.37 11.85
C PHE A 64 -6.01 15.75 12.23
N ALA A 65 -6.21 16.68 13.17
CA ALA A 65 -7.54 17.16 13.50
C ALA A 65 -8.27 17.76 12.27
N LEU A 66 -7.55 18.49 11.43
CA LEU A 66 -8.09 19.05 10.19
C LEU A 66 -8.43 17.96 9.17
N VAL A 67 -7.60 16.91 9.04
CA VAL A 67 -7.90 15.71 8.23
C VAL A 67 -9.22 15.09 8.67
N VAL A 68 -9.39 14.88 9.98
CA VAL A 68 -10.62 14.29 10.54
C VAL A 68 -11.82 15.16 10.20
N VAL A 69 -11.79 16.45 10.52
CA VAL A 69 -12.90 17.37 10.22
C VAL A 69 -13.24 17.38 8.72
N LEU A 70 -12.22 17.50 7.86
CA LEU A 70 -12.43 17.53 6.42
C LEU A 70 -13.00 16.22 5.90
N SER A 71 -12.52 15.08 6.38
CA SER A 71 -13.04 13.75 6.03
C SER A 71 -14.52 13.60 6.40
N PHE A 72 -14.90 13.96 7.63
CA PHE A 72 -16.29 13.90 8.08
C PHE A 72 -17.21 14.85 7.31
N THR A 73 -16.77 16.10 7.07
CA THR A 73 -17.57 17.07 6.29
C THR A 73 -17.77 16.61 4.85
N LEU A 74 -16.72 16.07 4.23
CA LEU A 74 -16.78 15.59 2.86
C LEU A 74 -17.65 14.35 2.74
N SER A 75 -17.52 13.38 3.67
CA SER A 75 -18.45 12.25 3.75
C SER A 75 -19.88 12.73 3.93
N ALA A 76 -20.17 13.61 4.90
CA ALA A 76 -21.53 14.07 5.14
C ALA A 76 -22.17 14.73 3.91
N LEU A 77 -21.43 15.61 3.22
CA LEU A 77 -21.90 16.27 2.00
C LEU A 77 -22.13 15.28 0.86
N ALA A 78 -21.16 14.40 0.62
CA ALA A 78 -21.23 13.43 -0.47
C ALA A 78 -22.31 12.37 -0.23
N GLN A 79 -22.45 11.88 1.01
CA GLN A 79 -23.51 10.95 1.41
C GLN A 79 -24.90 11.60 1.31
N SER A 80 -25.05 12.88 1.67
CA SER A 80 -26.32 13.61 1.49
C SER A 80 -26.70 13.75 0.01
N PHE A 81 -25.74 14.10 -0.85
CA PHE A 81 -25.96 14.18 -2.29
C PHE A 81 -26.31 12.80 -2.88
N LEU A 82 -25.60 11.76 -2.43
CA LEU A 82 -25.79 10.41 -2.92
C LEU A 82 -27.12 9.80 -2.46
N GLY A 83 -27.56 10.11 -1.24
CA GLY A 83 -28.88 9.75 -0.75
C GLY A 83 -29.99 10.29 -1.65
N GLU A 84 -29.92 11.56 -2.04
CA GLU A 84 -30.88 12.17 -2.97
C GLU A 84 -30.81 11.54 -4.37
N TRP A 85 -29.59 11.39 -4.91
CA TRP A 85 -29.38 10.85 -6.26
C TRP A 85 -29.81 9.38 -6.40
N THR A 86 -29.63 8.59 -5.35
CA THR A 86 -29.97 7.15 -5.33
C THR A 86 -31.37 6.88 -4.78
N GLY A 87 -32.13 7.92 -4.43
CA GLY A 87 -33.46 7.77 -3.82
C GLY A 87 -33.43 7.04 -2.47
N GLY A 88 -32.31 7.10 -1.75
CA GLY A 88 -32.16 6.46 -0.44
C GLY A 88 -32.15 4.93 -0.48
N GLU A 89 -31.72 4.30 -1.59
CA GLU A 89 -31.69 2.84 -1.75
C GLU A 89 -31.06 2.09 -0.54
N LEU A 90 -29.93 2.56 0.00
CA LEU A 90 -29.29 1.94 1.17
C LEU A 90 -30.08 2.09 2.47
N ALA A 91 -30.94 3.11 2.60
CA ALA A 91 -31.76 3.29 3.79
C ALA A 91 -32.78 2.16 3.97
N THR A 92 -33.08 1.40 2.90
CA THR A 92 -33.99 0.25 2.95
C THR A 92 -33.42 -0.92 3.76
N ILE A 93 -32.09 -1.04 3.82
CA ILE A 93 -31.38 -2.11 4.51
C ILE A 93 -30.61 -1.62 5.75
N ALA A 94 -30.41 -0.30 5.85
CA ALA A 94 -29.62 0.32 6.89
C ALA A 94 -30.26 0.14 8.26
N ARG A 95 -29.46 -0.34 9.22
CA ARG A 95 -29.80 -0.36 10.62
C ARG A 95 -29.72 1.04 11.19
N GLN A 96 -30.81 1.49 11.80
CA GLN A 96 -30.79 2.72 12.58
C GLN A 96 -30.05 2.45 13.89
N PRO A 97 -29.00 3.22 14.23
CA PRO A 97 -28.30 3.05 15.50
C PRO A 97 -29.28 3.27 16.64
N GLU A 98 -29.45 2.25 17.50
CA GLU A 98 -30.39 2.32 18.62
C GLU A 98 -29.78 3.09 19.80
N SER A 99 -28.45 3.16 19.84
CA SER A 99 -27.71 3.72 20.95
C SER A 99 -26.66 4.75 20.51
N ARG A 100 -26.44 5.75 21.37
CA ARG A 100 -25.33 6.71 21.21
C ARG A 100 -23.97 6.00 21.22
N THR A 101 -23.89 4.87 21.90
CA THR A 101 -22.70 4.02 21.96
C THR A 101 -22.37 3.41 20.60
N GLU A 102 -23.35 2.93 19.83
CA GLU A 102 -23.13 2.42 18.47
C GLU A 102 -22.59 3.52 17.56
N VAL A 103 -23.21 4.70 17.58
CA VAL A 103 -22.73 5.86 16.81
C VAL A 103 -21.30 6.24 17.22
N ALA A 104 -21.01 6.25 18.52
CA ALA A 104 -19.68 6.54 19.05
C ALA A 104 -18.65 5.49 18.60
N VAL A 105 -18.99 4.21 18.59
CA VAL A 105 -18.10 3.12 18.13
C VAL A 105 -17.80 3.27 16.64
N LEU A 106 -18.81 3.48 15.79
CA LEU A 106 -18.61 3.67 14.34
C LEU A 106 -17.76 4.92 14.06
N THR A 107 -18.01 6.01 14.79
CA THR A 107 -17.25 7.26 14.66
C THR A 107 -15.81 7.07 15.14
N ALA A 108 -15.60 6.43 16.29
CA ALA A 108 -14.28 6.16 16.84
C ALA A 108 -13.47 5.24 15.93
N TRP A 109 -14.12 4.22 15.34
CA TRP A 109 -13.49 3.34 14.37
C TRP A 109 -13.04 4.13 13.13
N ARG A 110 -13.90 4.99 12.57
CA ARG A 110 -13.52 5.83 11.43
C ARG A 110 -12.33 6.76 11.75
N ILE A 111 -12.31 7.35 12.95
CA ILE A 111 -11.16 8.15 13.40
C ILE A 111 -9.91 7.28 13.54
N LEU A 112 -10.04 6.05 14.03
CA LEU A 112 -8.92 5.11 14.16
C LEU A 112 -8.33 4.73 12.80
N GLU A 113 -9.15 4.47 11.79
CA GLU A 113 -8.67 4.22 10.41
C GLU A 113 -7.84 5.40 9.88
N LEU A 114 -8.34 6.63 10.05
CA LEU A 114 -7.61 7.83 9.68
C LEU A 114 -6.33 8.00 10.51
N ALA A 115 -6.37 7.67 11.80
CA ALA A 115 -5.21 7.73 12.69
C ALA A 115 -4.13 6.71 12.29
N LEU A 116 -4.51 5.48 11.96
CA LEU A 116 -3.61 4.45 11.44
C LEU A 116 -2.93 4.94 10.17
N GLY A 117 -3.69 5.57 9.27
CA GLY A 117 -3.14 6.21 8.08
C GLY A 117 -2.15 7.33 8.39
N TRP A 118 -2.52 8.22 9.30
CA TRP A 118 -1.71 9.38 9.65
C TRP A 118 -0.43 8.95 10.38
N PHE A 119 -0.54 8.26 11.51
CA PHE A 119 0.62 7.88 12.31
C PHE A 119 1.42 6.72 11.71
N GLY A 120 0.82 5.90 10.84
CA GLY A 120 1.50 4.87 10.06
C GLY A 120 2.30 5.38 8.86
N ASN A 121 2.35 6.71 8.66
CA ASN A 121 3.01 7.37 7.53
C ASN A 121 2.50 6.90 6.15
N TYR A 122 1.21 6.58 6.06
CA TYR A 122 0.54 6.26 4.81
C TYR A 122 0.15 7.54 4.06
N ASP A 123 0.15 7.46 2.73
CA ASP A 123 -0.28 8.55 1.85
C ASP A 123 -1.75 8.40 1.42
N GLY A 124 -2.23 9.34 0.60
CA GLY A 124 -3.62 9.30 0.14
C GLY A 124 -3.96 7.99 -0.59
N TYR A 125 -3.07 7.49 -1.45
CA TYR A 125 -3.30 6.25 -2.20
C TYR A 125 -3.39 5.04 -1.29
N ASP A 126 -2.51 4.96 -0.29
CA ASP A 126 -2.56 3.91 0.72
C ASP A 126 -3.90 3.92 1.48
N LEU A 127 -4.41 5.09 1.88
CA LEU A 127 -5.71 5.20 2.57
C LEU A 127 -6.90 4.85 1.68
N ALA A 128 -6.87 5.26 0.41
CA ALA A 128 -7.90 4.91 -0.56
C ALA A 128 -7.91 3.39 -0.81
N ALA A 129 -6.74 2.78 -0.97
CA ALA A 129 -6.58 1.35 -1.13
C ALA A 129 -7.07 0.58 0.11
N LEU A 130 -6.66 1.01 1.30
CA LEU A 130 -7.09 0.41 2.56
C LEU A 130 -8.61 0.54 2.76
N THR A 131 -9.19 1.68 2.42
CA THR A 131 -10.65 1.89 2.47
C THR A 131 -11.36 0.97 1.50
N LEU A 132 -10.86 0.85 0.27
CA LEU A 132 -11.44 -0.03 -0.74
C LEU A 132 -11.42 -1.50 -0.31
N LEU A 133 -10.32 -1.97 0.28
CA LEU A 133 -10.17 -3.33 0.80
C LEU A 133 -11.00 -3.62 2.05
N SER A 134 -11.28 -2.61 2.87
CA SER A 134 -11.99 -2.77 4.14
C SER A 134 -13.50 -2.52 4.06
N HIS A 135 -13.94 -1.65 3.15
CA HIS A 135 -15.35 -1.30 2.95
C HIS A 135 -15.96 -1.94 1.70
N GLY A 136 -15.12 -2.39 0.77
CA GLY A 136 -15.57 -3.14 -0.39
C GLY A 136 -16.36 -4.42 -0.05
N PRO A 137 -16.01 -5.19 1.00
CA PRO A 137 -16.83 -6.30 1.47
C PRO A 137 -18.29 -5.94 1.73
N GLY A 138 -18.57 -4.82 2.41
CA GLY A 138 -19.93 -4.34 2.62
C GLY A 138 -20.61 -3.95 1.32
N ALA A 139 -19.89 -3.29 0.41
CA ALA A 139 -20.42 -2.96 -0.92
C ALA A 139 -20.80 -4.23 -1.72
N TYR A 140 -19.96 -5.27 -1.68
CA TYR A 140 -20.27 -6.56 -2.30
C TYR A 140 -21.50 -7.23 -1.68
N LEU A 141 -21.56 -7.29 -0.34
CA LEU A 141 -22.68 -7.89 0.38
C LEU A 141 -24.01 -7.24 -0.02
N THR A 142 -24.03 -5.90 0.01
CA THR A 142 -25.23 -5.11 -0.28
C THR A 142 -25.64 -5.19 -1.73
N SER A 143 -24.69 -5.22 -2.68
CA SER A 143 -25.00 -5.30 -4.10
C SER A 143 -25.49 -6.68 -4.53
N GLU A 144 -24.86 -7.75 -4.06
CA GLU A 144 -25.19 -9.10 -4.53
C GLU A 144 -26.37 -9.71 -3.78
N PHE A 145 -26.42 -9.57 -2.44
CA PHE A 145 -27.41 -10.29 -1.63
C PHE A 145 -28.61 -9.46 -1.24
N TYR A 146 -28.44 -8.15 -1.07
CA TYR A 146 -29.51 -7.23 -0.65
C TYR A 146 -30.20 -6.50 -1.82
N GLY A 147 -29.80 -6.77 -3.06
CA GLY A 147 -30.46 -6.21 -4.25
C GLY A 147 -30.25 -4.71 -4.45
N ILE A 148 -29.28 -4.10 -3.75
CA ILE A 148 -28.87 -2.72 -4.00
C ILE A 148 -28.15 -2.68 -5.35
N ARG A 149 -28.40 -1.64 -6.16
CA ARG A 149 -27.72 -1.53 -7.46
C ARG A 149 -26.21 -1.45 -7.24
N ALA A 150 -25.45 -2.24 -8.02
CA ALA A 150 -23.98 -2.24 -7.93
C ALA A 150 -23.37 -0.84 -8.10
N LEU A 151 -23.98 0.01 -8.95
CA LEU A 151 -23.56 1.40 -9.11
C LEU A 151 -23.78 2.23 -7.84
N THR A 152 -24.90 2.02 -7.14
CA THR A 152 -25.19 2.65 -5.86
C THR A 152 -24.14 2.22 -4.83
N ALA A 153 -23.96 0.91 -4.62
CA ALA A 153 -22.95 0.39 -3.69
C ALA A 153 -21.53 0.91 -4.01
N ALA A 154 -21.16 0.93 -5.30
CA ALA A 154 -19.88 1.48 -5.76
C ALA A 154 -19.74 2.98 -5.49
N ALA A 155 -20.81 3.75 -5.63
CA ALA A 155 -20.78 5.18 -5.34
C ALA A 155 -20.58 5.46 -3.84
N TYR A 156 -21.26 4.71 -2.96
CA TYR A 156 -21.06 4.85 -1.51
C TYR A 156 -19.63 4.46 -1.10
N LEU A 157 -19.10 3.36 -1.66
CA LEU A 157 -17.71 2.96 -1.49
C LEU A 157 -16.73 4.02 -2.02
N GLY A 158 -17.06 4.64 -3.15
CA GLY A 158 -16.30 5.75 -3.72
C GLY A 158 -16.29 6.97 -2.81
N VAL A 159 -17.41 7.30 -2.16
CA VAL A 159 -17.48 8.37 -1.16
C VAL A 159 -16.59 8.07 0.04
N ASP A 160 -16.61 6.84 0.55
CA ASP A 160 -15.76 6.44 1.68
C ASP A 160 -14.27 6.51 1.32
N ALA A 161 -13.90 6.10 0.10
CA ALA A 161 -12.53 6.20 -0.38
C ALA A 161 -12.09 7.65 -0.63
N LEU A 162 -12.93 8.48 -1.26
CA LEU A 162 -12.61 9.87 -1.57
C LEU A 162 -12.57 10.75 -0.31
N SER A 163 -13.45 10.50 0.66
CA SER A 163 -13.46 11.19 1.95
C SER A 163 -12.22 10.86 2.79
N ALA A 164 -11.58 9.71 2.58
CA ALA A 164 -10.27 9.40 3.16
C ALA A 164 -9.11 9.98 2.32
N PHE A 165 -9.19 9.88 1.01
CA PHE A 165 -8.14 10.27 0.07
C PHE A 165 -7.89 11.79 0.03
N ILE A 166 -8.94 12.58 -0.21
CA ILE A 166 -8.84 14.02 -0.49
C ILE A 166 -8.18 14.77 0.67
N PRO A 167 -8.58 14.58 1.94
CA PRO A 167 -7.93 15.26 3.06
C PRO A 167 -6.45 14.93 3.18
N PHE A 168 -6.06 13.68 2.95
CA PHE A 168 -4.66 13.25 3.01
C PHE A 168 -3.82 13.88 1.92
N VAL A 169 -4.30 13.92 0.68
CA VAL A 169 -3.55 14.54 -0.43
C VAL A 169 -3.40 16.05 -0.23
N LEU A 170 -4.41 16.72 0.34
CA LEU A 170 -4.34 18.16 0.63
C LEU A 170 -3.38 18.49 1.78
N LEU A 171 -3.31 17.61 2.79
CA LEU A 171 -2.63 17.87 4.05
C LEU A 171 -1.37 17.06 4.25
N ARG A 172 -0.97 16.18 3.34
CA ARG A 172 0.25 15.35 3.39
C ARG A 172 0.77 15.12 1.96
N GLN A 173 2.09 15.09 1.83
CA GLN A 173 2.73 14.79 0.55
C GLN A 173 2.60 13.31 0.21
N LEU A 174 2.54 13.02 -1.08
CA LEU A 174 2.53 11.66 -1.59
C LEU A 174 3.82 10.93 -1.21
N SER A 175 3.72 9.64 -0.91
CA SER A 175 4.90 8.83 -0.63
C SER A 175 5.83 8.79 -1.83
N GLY A 176 7.14 8.69 -1.60
CA GLY A 176 8.12 8.44 -2.65
C GLY A 176 7.78 7.19 -3.48
N ALA A 177 7.20 6.18 -2.82
CA ALA A 177 6.80 4.92 -3.41
C ALA A 177 5.71 5.09 -4.50
N HIS A 178 4.66 5.87 -4.23
CA HIS A 178 3.56 6.09 -5.18
C HIS A 178 3.81 7.25 -6.15
N SER A 179 4.61 8.24 -5.75
CA SER A 179 5.04 9.32 -6.66
C SER A 179 6.14 8.89 -7.64
N ALA A 180 6.69 7.68 -7.47
CA ALA A 180 7.86 7.20 -8.20
C ALA A 180 8.97 8.27 -8.23
N ALA A 181 9.30 8.79 -7.04
CA ALA A 181 10.31 9.84 -6.89
C ALA A 181 11.70 9.37 -7.37
N ARG A 182 12.56 10.30 -7.79
CA ARG A 182 13.94 9.97 -8.16
C ARG A 182 14.70 9.48 -6.92
N GLY A 183 15.42 8.37 -7.04
CA GLY A 183 16.18 7.76 -5.94
C GLY A 183 15.44 6.68 -5.16
N VAL A 184 14.17 6.40 -5.49
CA VAL A 184 13.43 5.27 -4.93
C VAL A 184 13.93 3.97 -5.58
N PRO A 185 14.26 2.91 -4.80
CA PRO A 185 14.62 1.59 -5.32
C PRO A 185 13.55 1.02 -6.25
N ASN A 186 13.97 0.27 -7.28
CA ASN A 186 13.09 -0.46 -8.19
C ASN A 186 11.98 0.39 -8.81
N ARG A 187 12.27 1.66 -9.08
CA ARG A 187 11.30 2.63 -9.61
C ARG A 187 10.71 2.17 -10.95
N GLU A 188 11.51 1.52 -11.78
CA GLU A 188 11.11 0.92 -13.05
C GLU A 188 10.03 -0.15 -12.86
N ILE A 189 10.07 -0.94 -11.78
CA ILE A 189 9.04 -1.95 -11.46
C ILE A 189 7.71 -1.28 -11.11
N VAL A 190 7.76 -0.15 -10.42
CA VAL A 190 6.55 0.62 -10.08
C VAL A 190 5.94 1.31 -11.30
N LEU A 191 6.78 1.77 -12.23
CA LEU A 191 6.33 2.46 -13.45
C LEU A 191 5.88 1.50 -14.57
N ASP A 192 6.26 0.23 -14.50
CA ASP A 192 5.87 -0.77 -15.50
C ASP A 192 4.37 -1.10 -15.40
N LYS A 193 3.62 -0.69 -16.44
CA LYS A 193 2.18 -0.93 -16.57
C LYS A 193 1.82 -2.40 -16.77
N THR A 194 2.71 -3.19 -17.35
CA THR A 194 2.51 -4.63 -17.53
C THR A 194 2.61 -5.33 -16.18
N LEU A 195 3.66 -5.05 -15.41
CA LEU A 195 3.79 -5.58 -14.04
C LEU A 195 2.66 -5.08 -13.14
N GLU A 196 2.24 -3.82 -13.32
CA GLU A 196 1.07 -3.29 -12.62
C GLU A 196 -0.20 -4.08 -12.92
N ALA A 197 -0.50 -4.32 -14.19
CA ALA A 197 -1.65 -5.12 -14.59
C ALA A 197 -1.55 -6.57 -14.08
N LEU A 198 -0.40 -7.22 -14.24
CA LEU A 198 -0.21 -8.63 -13.85
C LEU A 198 -0.35 -8.84 -12.34
N THR A 199 0.26 -8.00 -11.52
CA THR A 199 0.17 -8.10 -10.05
C THR A 199 -1.21 -7.74 -9.52
N ALA A 200 -1.89 -6.76 -10.15
CA ALA A 200 -3.29 -6.44 -9.83
C ALA A 200 -4.24 -7.58 -10.24
N ILE A 201 -4.08 -8.17 -11.43
CA ILE A 201 -4.88 -9.32 -11.89
C ILE A 201 -4.63 -10.53 -10.99
N LEU A 202 -3.38 -10.85 -10.65
CA LEU A 202 -3.05 -11.94 -9.73
C LEU A 202 -3.78 -11.76 -8.39
N SER A 203 -3.68 -10.56 -7.81
CA SER A 203 -4.32 -10.24 -6.54
C SER A 203 -5.85 -10.33 -6.66
N GLY A 204 -6.44 -9.78 -7.72
CA GLY A 204 -7.88 -9.85 -7.97
C GLY A 204 -8.38 -11.29 -8.16
N LEU A 205 -7.59 -12.14 -8.82
CA LEU A 205 -7.89 -13.56 -8.96
C LEU A 205 -7.89 -14.27 -7.61
N ILE A 206 -6.96 -13.93 -6.70
CA ILE A 206 -6.96 -14.49 -5.34
C ILE A 206 -8.24 -14.12 -4.60
N TYR A 207 -8.66 -12.84 -4.63
CA TYR A 207 -9.94 -12.42 -4.04
C TYR A 207 -11.12 -13.18 -4.64
N SER A 208 -11.19 -13.30 -5.97
CA SER A 208 -12.25 -14.05 -6.66
C SER A 208 -12.25 -15.53 -6.30
N VAL A 209 -11.10 -16.20 -6.21
CA VAL A 209 -11.00 -17.62 -5.88
C VAL A 209 -11.40 -17.88 -4.42
N VAL A 210 -10.92 -17.05 -3.48
CA VAL A 210 -11.28 -17.20 -2.06
C VAL A 210 -12.79 -17.00 -1.87
N LEU A 211 -13.36 -15.98 -2.52
CA LEU A 211 -14.80 -15.74 -2.50
C LEU A 211 -15.59 -16.89 -3.13
N PHE A 212 -15.14 -17.41 -4.28
CA PHE A 212 -15.74 -18.57 -4.93
C PHE A 212 -15.73 -19.82 -4.02
N LEU A 213 -14.60 -20.08 -3.36
CA LEU A 213 -14.48 -21.18 -2.40
C LEU A 213 -15.43 -20.99 -1.22
N ALA A 214 -15.57 -19.77 -0.69
CA ALA A 214 -16.51 -19.47 0.38
C ALA A 214 -17.97 -19.72 -0.05
N CYS A 215 -18.37 -19.26 -1.25
CA CYS A 215 -19.67 -19.53 -1.85
C CYS A 215 -19.95 -21.04 -1.99
N ARG A 216 -18.93 -21.83 -2.32
CA ARG A 216 -19.07 -23.29 -2.49
C ARG A 216 -19.08 -24.09 -1.20
N THR A 217 -18.54 -23.55 -0.12
CA THR A 217 -18.30 -24.32 1.11
C THR A 217 -19.27 -23.97 2.22
N TYR A 218 -19.34 -22.71 2.65
CA TYR A 218 -20.08 -22.35 3.87
C TYR A 218 -20.89 -21.05 3.77
N LEU A 219 -20.56 -20.13 2.85
CA LEU A 219 -21.20 -18.81 2.80
C LEU A 219 -22.73 -18.88 2.61
N PRO A 220 -23.30 -19.72 1.71
CA PRO A 220 -24.76 -19.80 1.56
C PRO A 220 -25.45 -20.19 2.87
N THR A 221 -24.88 -21.16 3.59
CA THR A 221 -25.41 -21.59 4.89
C THR A 221 -25.30 -20.47 5.92
N VAL A 222 -24.18 -19.75 5.97
CA VAL A 222 -24.00 -18.62 6.88
C VAL A 222 -25.02 -17.52 6.61
N LEU A 223 -25.28 -17.19 5.34
CA LEU A 223 -26.28 -16.18 4.95
C LEU A 223 -27.69 -16.60 5.38
N VAL A 224 -28.07 -17.86 5.15
CA VAL A 224 -29.41 -18.34 5.52
C VAL A 224 -29.61 -18.38 7.03
N VAL A 225 -28.58 -18.77 7.80
CA VAL A 225 -28.70 -19.00 9.24
C VAL A 225 -28.56 -17.71 10.05
N TYR A 226 -27.64 -16.82 9.67
CA TYR A 226 -27.23 -15.68 10.50
C TYR A 226 -27.60 -14.30 9.93
N PHE A 227 -28.15 -14.23 8.72
CA PHE A 227 -28.56 -12.96 8.11
C PHE A 227 -30.07 -12.97 7.85
N ASN A 228 -30.81 -12.38 8.78
CA ASN A 228 -32.25 -12.22 8.68
C ASN A 228 -32.58 -11.08 7.70
N GLY A 229 -33.57 -11.30 6.84
CA GLY A 229 -34.03 -10.28 5.89
C GLY A 229 -33.19 -10.15 4.62
N ILE A 230 -32.31 -11.12 4.31
CA ILE A 230 -31.68 -11.21 2.99
C ILE A 230 -32.74 -11.56 1.93
N PRO A 231 -32.90 -10.74 0.86
CA PRO A 231 -33.81 -11.02 -0.24
C PRO A 231 -33.48 -12.30 -1.01
N THR A 232 -32.19 -12.59 -1.25
CA THR A 232 -31.78 -13.76 -2.04
C THR A 232 -30.38 -14.24 -1.67
N VAL A 233 -30.20 -15.57 -1.71
CA VAL A 233 -28.90 -16.25 -1.59
C VAL A 233 -28.47 -16.92 -2.91
N GLN A 234 -29.29 -16.79 -3.94
CA GLN A 234 -29.04 -17.34 -5.28
C GLN A 234 -27.64 -16.99 -5.82
N PRO A 235 -27.10 -15.77 -5.61
CA PRO A 235 -25.73 -15.44 -5.98
C PRO A 235 -24.66 -16.43 -5.53
N ALA A 236 -24.74 -16.88 -4.27
CA ALA A 236 -23.74 -17.77 -3.71
C ALA A 236 -23.93 -19.24 -4.15
N VAL A 237 -25.13 -19.62 -4.59
CA VAL A 237 -25.42 -20.99 -5.04
C VAL A 237 -25.09 -21.17 -6.53
N GLU A 238 -25.39 -20.17 -7.34
CA GLU A 238 -25.20 -20.22 -8.79
C GLU A 238 -23.81 -19.75 -9.24
N THR A 239 -22.92 -19.40 -8.31
CA THR A 239 -21.55 -18.98 -8.64
C THR A 239 -20.84 -20.02 -9.54
N VAL A 240 -20.57 -19.62 -10.79
CA VAL A 240 -19.73 -20.33 -11.74
C VAL A 240 -18.28 -19.85 -11.57
N PRO A 241 -17.29 -20.75 -11.51
CA PRO A 241 -15.88 -20.33 -11.43
C PRO A 241 -15.54 -19.49 -12.66
N LEU A 242 -15.04 -18.26 -12.43
CA LEU A 242 -14.66 -17.30 -13.49
C LEU A 242 -15.81 -16.94 -14.46
N GLY A 243 -17.06 -17.17 -14.08
CA GLY A 243 -18.22 -16.90 -14.93
C GLY A 243 -18.36 -15.41 -15.26
N LEU A 244 -18.44 -15.07 -16.55
CA LEU A 244 -18.63 -13.68 -17.02
C LEU A 244 -20.05 -13.14 -16.74
N ASP A 245 -20.92 -13.94 -16.14
CA ASP A 245 -22.30 -13.60 -15.79
C ASP A 245 -22.40 -12.54 -14.69
N ARG A 246 -21.39 -12.43 -13.81
CA ARG A 246 -21.33 -11.43 -12.72
C ARG A 246 -20.20 -10.42 -12.89
N ILE A 247 -20.27 -9.65 -13.98
CA ILE A 247 -19.32 -8.58 -14.29
C ILE A 247 -19.03 -7.65 -13.09
N PRO A 248 -20.02 -7.18 -12.30
CA PRO A 248 -19.74 -6.26 -11.19
C PRO A 248 -18.84 -6.86 -10.10
N THR A 249 -19.04 -8.15 -9.78
CA THR A 249 -18.20 -8.88 -8.82
C THR A 249 -16.75 -8.94 -9.29
N HIS A 250 -16.51 -9.26 -10.57
CA HIS A 250 -15.15 -9.33 -11.12
C HIS A 250 -14.47 -7.97 -11.20
N ILE A 251 -15.21 -6.90 -11.50
CA ILE A 251 -14.69 -5.53 -11.45
C ILE A 251 -14.26 -5.20 -10.02
N LEU A 252 -15.08 -5.54 -9.01
CA LEU A 252 -14.74 -5.29 -7.62
C LEU A 252 -13.51 -6.09 -7.18
N SER A 253 -13.41 -7.37 -7.56
CA SER A 253 -12.20 -8.18 -7.31
C SER A 253 -10.96 -7.56 -7.96
N LEU A 254 -11.07 -7.05 -9.18
CA LEU A 254 -9.96 -6.37 -9.85
C LEU A 254 -9.57 -5.08 -9.12
N LEU A 255 -10.54 -4.32 -8.62
CA LEU A 255 -10.31 -3.14 -7.78
C LEU A 255 -9.61 -3.51 -6.47
N PHE A 256 -9.99 -4.62 -5.83
CA PHE A 256 -9.25 -5.14 -4.67
C PHE A 256 -7.84 -5.56 -5.04
N GLY A 257 -7.64 -6.14 -6.22
CA GLY A 257 -6.32 -6.46 -6.71
C GLY A 257 -5.44 -5.22 -6.89
N LEU A 258 -5.98 -4.16 -7.50
CA LEU A 258 -5.29 -2.88 -7.66
C LEU A 258 -4.97 -2.23 -6.31
N ALA A 259 -5.93 -2.25 -5.37
CA ALA A 259 -5.75 -1.72 -4.04
C ALA A 259 -4.70 -2.52 -3.23
N ALA A 260 -4.75 -3.85 -3.27
CA ALA A 260 -3.78 -4.71 -2.59
C ALA A 260 -2.38 -4.51 -3.15
N ARG A 261 -2.23 -4.36 -4.47
CA ARG A 261 -0.96 -4.00 -5.10
C ARG A 261 -0.47 -2.62 -4.63
N ALA A 262 -1.32 -1.60 -4.68
CA ALA A 262 -0.97 -0.25 -4.27
C ALA A 262 -0.57 -0.18 -2.79
N PHE A 263 -1.28 -0.90 -1.93
CA PHE A 263 -1.06 -0.88 -0.49
C PHE A 263 0.05 -1.82 -0.03
N ILE A 264 0.24 -3.00 -0.63
CA ILE A 264 1.20 -4.02 -0.14
C ILE A 264 2.43 -4.10 -1.05
N PHE A 265 2.24 -4.24 -2.36
CA PHE A 265 3.34 -4.53 -3.30
C PHE A 265 4.21 -3.31 -3.61
N THR A 266 3.59 -2.15 -3.87
CA THR A 266 4.33 -0.90 -4.12
C THR A 266 5.36 -0.58 -3.02
N PRO A 267 4.98 -0.53 -1.72
CA PRO A 267 5.94 -0.28 -0.65
C PRO A 267 6.93 -1.44 -0.45
N LEU A 268 6.55 -2.69 -0.71
CA LEU A 268 7.47 -3.83 -0.65
C LEU A 268 8.66 -3.66 -1.60
N VAL A 269 8.41 -3.36 -2.88
CA VAL A 269 9.47 -3.27 -3.90
C VAL A 269 10.28 -1.97 -3.81
N THR A 270 9.70 -0.91 -3.24
CA THR A 270 10.33 0.40 -3.11
C THR A 270 11.08 0.60 -1.78
N THR A 271 10.94 -0.33 -0.84
CA THR A 271 11.68 -0.26 0.43
C THR A 271 13.16 -0.55 0.16
N PRO A 272 14.09 0.35 0.54
CA PRO A 272 15.51 0.16 0.29
C PRO A 272 16.10 -0.96 1.14
N HIS A 273 17.22 -1.50 0.66
CA HIS A 273 18.08 -2.35 1.46
C HIS A 273 18.66 -1.53 2.62
N THR A 274 18.71 -2.13 3.80
CA THR A 274 19.15 -1.53 5.06
C THR A 274 20.28 -2.33 5.68
N LEU A 275 21.00 -1.76 6.66
CA LEU A 275 22.04 -2.49 7.38
C LEU A 275 21.49 -3.72 8.11
N GLU A 276 20.23 -3.68 8.57
CA GLU A 276 19.55 -4.84 9.14
C GLU A 276 19.45 -6.00 8.14
N ASP A 277 19.38 -5.72 6.84
CA ASP A 277 19.31 -6.74 5.80
C ASP A 277 20.67 -7.42 5.57
N ASP A 278 21.77 -6.69 5.75
CA ASP A 278 23.12 -7.26 5.74
C ASP A 278 23.31 -8.22 6.93
N GLU A 279 22.84 -7.82 8.12
CA GLU A 279 22.86 -8.67 9.33
C GLU A 279 22.01 -9.96 9.15
N VAL A 280 20.91 -9.87 8.39
CA VAL A 280 20.10 -11.05 8.00
C VAL A 280 20.92 -12.00 7.13
N GLY A 281 21.73 -11.47 6.21
CA GLY A 281 22.58 -12.26 5.32
C GLY A 281 23.78 -12.92 6.01
N GLU A 282 24.25 -12.33 7.12
CA GLU A 282 25.40 -12.83 7.90
C GLU A 282 25.03 -13.90 8.94
N PHE A 283 23.73 -14.17 9.16
CA PHE A 283 23.29 -15.17 10.13
C PHE A 283 23.73 -16.59 9.75
N ASP A 284 24.58 -17.19 10.58
CA ASP A 284 25.00 -18.59 10.46
C ASP A 284 24.15 -19.51 11.37
N PRO A 285 23.26 -20.35 10.79
CA PRO A 285 22.42 -21.25 11.57
C PRO A 285 23.20 -22.37 12.28
N VAL A 286 24.46 -22.62 11.89
CA VAL A 286 25.28 -23.71 12.45
C VAL A 286 25.93 -23.29 13.78
N SER A 287 26.33 -22.03 13.90
CA SER A 287 26.96 -21.48 15.11
C SER A 287 25.97 -20.76 16.05
N ALA A 288 24.73 -20.54 15.62
CA ALA A 288 23.71 -19.84 16.38
C ALA A 288 23.25 -20.59 17.64
N THR A 289 23.03 -19.85 18.72
CA THR A 289 22.34 -20.37 19.91
C THR A 289 20.86 -20.62 19.63
N PHE A 290 20.23 -21.51 20.39
CA PHE A 290 18.79 -21.80 20.24
C PHE A 290 17.90 -20.54 20.29
N GLY A 291 18.21 -19.59 21.17
CA GLY A 291 17.47 -18.33 21.27
C GLY A 291 17.63 -17.43 20.04
N GLN A 292 18.85 -17.37 19.49
CA GLN A 292 19.10 -16.67 18.23
C GLN A 292 18.36 -17.35 17.08
N THR A 293 18.43 -18.68 16.97
CA THR A 293 17.70 -19.44 15.95
C THR A 293 16.19 -19.24 16.04
N LEU A 294 15.62 -19.17 17.25
CA LEU A 294 14.21 -18.90 17.45
C LEU A 294 13.82 -17.47 17.03
N TYR A 295 14.60 -16.47 17.44
CA TYR A 295 14.40 -15.09 17.03
C TYR A 295 14.49 -14.92 15.51
N TRP A 296 15.50 -15.53 14.87
CA TRP A 296 15.71 -15.49 13.44
C TRP A 296 14.61 -16.19 12.64
N ASN A 297 14.04 -17.29 13.16
CA ASN A 297 12.89 -17.94 12.53
C ASN A 297 11.62 -17.08 12.61
N LEU A 298 11.42 -16.38 13.74
CA LEU A 298 10.19 -15.63 13.98
C LEU A 298 10.19 -14.21 13.38
N TRP A 299 11.33 -13.52 13.38
CA TRP A 299 11.43 -12.11 12.98
C TRP A 299 12.70 -11.73 12.20
N GLY A 300 13.51 -12.73 11.83
CA GLY A 300 14.74 -12.57 11.07
C GLY A 300 14.56 -12.26 9.59
N TYR A 301 13.58 -11.44 9.25
CA TYR A 301 13.24 -11.10 7.86
C TYR A 301 13.86 -9.79 7.44
N THR A 302 14.06 -9.63 6.13
CA THR A 302 14.49 -8.35 5.54
C THR A 302 13.48 -7.23 5.80
N THR A 303 13.92 -5.98 5.84
CA THR A 303 13.12 -4.77 6.03
C THR A 303 11.97 -4.71 5.01
N GLN A 304 12.23 -5.07 3.75
CA GLN A 304 11.19 -5.21 2.73
C GLN A 304 10.10 -6.22 3.12
N THR A 305 10.51 -7.38 3.65
CA THR A 305 9.57 -8.42 4.13
C THR A 305 8.77 -7.93 5.32
N LYS A 306 9.43 -7.30 6.29
CA LYS A 306 8.78 -6.74 7.49
C LYS A 306 7.70 -5.72 7.09
N VAL A 307 7.98 -4.86 6.09
CA VAL A 307 7.00 -3.92 5.54
C VAL A 307 5.80 -4.64 4.92
N ALA A 308 6.03 -5.68 4.12
CA ALA A 308 4.93 -6.46 3.54
C ALA A 308 4.10 -7.19 4.59
N ILE A 309 4.73 -7.78 5.62
CA ILE A 309 4.05 -8.44 6.74
C ILE A 309 3.18 -7.41 7.48
N LEU A 310 3.75 -6.26 7.85
CA LEU A 310 3.05 -5.22 8.59
C LEU A 310 1.84 -4.69 7.80
N ARG A 311 2.03 -4.38 6.51
CA ARG A 311 0.95 -3.88 5.67
C ARG A 311 -0.13 -4.94 5.42
N THR A 312 0.25 -6.20 5.24
CA THR A 312 -0.73 -7.31 5.16
C THR A 312 -1.52 -7.44 6.46
N ALA A 313 -0.85 -7.37 7.62
CA ALA A 313 -1.50 -7.41 8.92
C ALA A 313 -2.47 -6.24 9.14
N VAL A 314 -2.11 -5.03 8.69
CA VAL A 314 -2.98 -3.85 8.73
C VAL A 314 -4.21 -4.05 7.86
N VAL A 315 -4.06 -4.53 6.61
CA VAL A 315 -5.22 -4.83 5.74
C VAL A 315 -6.11 -5.87 6.41
N MET A 316 -5.55 -6.98 6.90
CA MET A 316 -6.32 -8.02 7.57
C MET A 316 -7.09 -7.48 8.77
N PHE A 317 -6.44 -6.70 9.64
CA PHE A 317 -7.07 -6.14 10.83
C PHE A 317 -8.19 -5.16 10.49
N VAL A 318 -7.92 -4.19 9.61
CA VAL A 318 -8.90 -3.17 9.25
C VAL A 318 -10.04 -3.80 8.48
N THR A 319 -9.79 -4.68 7.50
CA THR A 319 -10.83 -5.42 6.79
C THR A 319 -11.68 -6.26 7.74
N ALA A 320 -11.08 -6.95 8.72
CA ALA A 320 -11.83 -7.74 9.70
C ALA A 320 -12.84 -6.89 10.48
N VAL A 321 -12.36 -5.79 11.08
CA VAL A 321 -13.18 -4.96 11.96
C VAL A 321 -14.17 -4.12 11.16
N SER A 322 -13.76 -3.49 10.05
CA SER A 322 -14.67 -2.68 9.22
C SER A 322 -15.79 -3.54 8.63
N THR A 323 -15.47 -4.73 8.11
CA THR A 323 -16.49 -5.66 7.59
C THR A 323 -17.43 -6.13 8.69
N TYR A 324 -16.90 -6.47 9.87
CA TYR A 324 -17.71 -6.84 11.03
C TYR A 324 -18.66 -5.72 11.44
N LEU A 325 -18.17 -4.49 11.59
CA LEU A 325 -18.98 -3.34 11.99
C LEU A 325 -20.03 -2.99 10.93
N GLN A 326 -19.70 -3.04 9.65
CA GLN A 326 -20.67 -2.83 8.57
C GLN A 326 -21.79 -3.87 8.62
N CYS A 327 -21.45 -5.15 8.81
CA CYS A 327 -22.44 -6.20 8.91
C CYS A 327 -23.30 -6.08 10.18
N ALA A 328 -22.68 -6.05 11.36
CA ALA A 328 -23.38 -6.15 12.64
C ALA A 328 -24.06 -4.84 13.08
N MET A 329 -23.54 -3.68 12.67
CA MET A 329 -24.04 -2.38 13.13
C MET A 329 -24.69 -1.53 12.05
N MET A 330 -24.40 -1.74 10.75
CA MET A 330 -24.98 -0.94 9.67
C MET A 330 -26.08 -1.66 8.88
N ILE A 331 -26.16 -2.99 8.91
CA ILE A 331 -27.18 -3.76 8.19
C ILE A 331 -28.16 -4.38 9.18
N ASN A 332 -29.46 -4.28 8.90
CA ASN A 332 -30.49 -4.89 9.72
C ASN A 332 -30.47 -6.41 9.62
N GLY A 333 -30.69 -7.09 10.76
CA GLY A 333 -30.93 -8.53 10.81
C GLY A 333 -29.69 -9.41 10.78
N VAL A 334 -28.48 -8.84 10.84
CA VAL A 334 -27.24 -9.63 10.83
C VAL A 334 -26.80 -9.97 12.25
N GLU A 335 -26.62 -11.27 12.52
CA GLU A 335 -26.07 -11.74 13.79
C GLU A 335 -24.55 -11.60 13.83
N SER A 336 -23.99 -11.35 15.02
CA SER A 336 -22.54 -11.15 15.21
C SER A 336 -21.71 -12.33 14.71
N TYR A 337 -22.18 -13.58 14.89
CA TYR A 337 -21.47 -14.75 14.38
C TYR A 337 -21.43 -14.78 12.84
N GLY A 338 -22.54 -14.45 12.18
CA GLY A 338 -22.60 -14.31 10.73
C GLY A 338 -21.65 -13.24 10.21
N ALA A 339 -21.59 -12.09 10.88
CA ALA A 339 -20.67 -11.01 10.55
C ALA A 339 -19.20 -11.44 10.64
N VAL A 340 -18.82 -12.21 11.68
CA VAL A 340 -17.44 -12.74 11.83
C VAL A 340 -17.11 -13.73 10.72
N MET A 341 -18.00 -14.69 10.44
CA MET A 341 -17.79 -15.68 9.37
C MET A 341 -17.68 -15.01 8.00
N TYR A 342 -18.49 -13.97 7.75
CA TYR A 342 -18.42 -13.20 6.52
C TYR A 342 -17.11 -12.40 6.41
N ALA A 343 -16.68 -11.72 7.48
CA ALA A 343 -15.42 -10.98 7.51
C ALA A 343 -14.21 -11.90 7.29
N ALA A 344 -14.25 -13.13 7.80
CA ALA A 344 -13.15 -14.10 7.65
C ALA A 344 -12.78 -14.39 6.19
N ILE A 345 -13.75 -14.37 5.26
CA ILE A 345 -13.52 -14.56 3.82
C ILE A 345 -12.49 -13.54 3.31
N TRP A 346 -12.74 -12.28 3.62
CA TRP A 346 -11.96 -11.15 3.13
C TRP A 346 -10.59 -11.06 3.83
N VAL A 347 -10.52 -11.44 5.10
CA VAL A 347 -9.27 -11.56 5.84
C VAL A 347 -8.38 -12.65 5.24
N VAL A 348 -8.93 -13.82 4.92
CA VAL A 348 -8.19 -14.90 4.26
C VAL A 348 -7.72 -14.46 2.87
N ALA A 349 -8.58 -13.77 2.11
CA ALA A 349 -8.20 -13.22 0.80
C ALA A 349 -7.04 -12.21 0.92
N ALA A 350 -7.08 -11.29 1.88
CA ALA A 350 -6.01 -10.35 2.15
C ALA A 350 -4.70 -11.05 2.55
N MET A 351 -4.78 -12.07 3.42
CA MET A 351 -3.62 -12.85 3.85
C MET A 351 -2.95 -13.57 2.67
N VAL A 352 -3.72 -14.32 1.88
CA VAL A 352 -3.19 -15.04 0.72
C VAL A 352 -2.61 -14.07 -0.30
N THR A 353 -3.28 -12.94 -0.54
CA THR A 353 -2.80 -11.90 -1.45
C THR A 353 -1.47 -11.30 -0.98
N GLY A 354 -1.33 -10.99 0.31
CA GLY A 354 -0.09 -10.48 0.89
C GLY A 354 1.07 -11.47 0.76
N LEU A 355 0.82 -12.77 1.00
CA LEU A 355 1.81 -13.83 0.81
C LEU A 355 2.22 -13.97 -0.66
N SER A 356 1.25 -13.98 -1.58
CA SER A 356 1.53 -14.08 -3.02
C SER A 356 2.29 -12.87 -3.55
N LEU A 357 1.91 -11.65 -3.16
CA LEU A 357 2.63 -10.43 -3.54
C LEU A 357 4.03 -10.38 -2.93
N ARG A 358 4.21 -10.86 -1.71
CA ARG A 358 5.55 -11.00 -1.10
C ARG A 358 6.42 -11.96 -1.89
N TYR A 359 5.87 -13.09 -2.30
CA TYR A 359 6.57 -14.07 -3.14
C TYR A 359 6.97 -13.45 -4.48
N VAL A 360 6.04 -12.79 -5.17
CA VAL A 360 6.33 -12.11 -6.45
C VAL A 360 7.38 -11.01 -6.29
N GLY A 361 7.36 -10.24 -5.20
CA GLY A 361 8.37 -9.21 -4.95
C GLY A 361 9.70 -9.74 -4.41
N SER A 362 9.83 -11.05 -4.18
CA SER A 362 11.09 -11.70 -3.78
C SER A 362 11.86 -12.32 -4.95
N VAL A 363 11.17 -12.54 -6.07
CA VAL A 363 11.71 -13.04 -7.34
C VAL A 363 12.08 -11.85 -8.20
#